data_AF-Q0GFL4-F1
#
_entry.id   AF-Q0GFL4-F1
#
_cell.length_a   1.000
_cell.length_b   1.000
_cell.length_c   1.000
_cell.angle_alpha   90.00
_cell.angle_beta   90.00
_cell.angle_gamma   90.00
#
_symmetry.space_group_name_H-M   'P 1'
#
loop_
_entity.id
_entity.type
_entity.pdbx_description
1 polymer ?
#
loop_
_entity_poly.entity_id
_entity_poly.type
_entity_poly.pdbx_seq_one_letter_code
_entity_poly.pdbx_strand_id
1 'polypeptide(L)'
;RATVRDPGNMKKVKHLIELPKADTNLTLWKADMTVEGSFDEAIQGCEGVFHLATSMEFDSLDPENEVIKPTIDGMLNIIKSCVKAKT
;
A
#
# COMPACT_ATOMS: atom_id res chain seq x y z
N ARG A 1 -5.93 0.62 9.39
CA ARG A 1 -4.78 -0.17 8.90
C ARG A 1 -4.06 0.65 7.85
N ALA A 2 -2.74 0.80 7.90
CA ALA A 2 -1.97 1.53 6.90
C ALA A 2 -0.85 0.65 6.35
N THR A 3 -0.64 0.69 5.04
CA THR A 3 0.41 -0.09 4.38
C THR A 3 1.65 0.76 4.13
N VAL A 4 2.83 0.20 4.38
CA VAL A 4 4.13 0.80 4.07
C VAL A 4 5.07 -0.27 3.53
N ARG A 5 6.05 0.11 2.69
CA ARG A 5 7.03 -0.86 2.16
C ARG A 5 7.95 -1.45 3.25
N ASP A 6 8.24 -0.65 4.28
CA ASP A 6 9.08 -1.06 5.41
C ASP A 6 8.56 -0.44 6.72
N PRO A 7 7.85 -1.23 7.56
CA PRO A 7 7.40 -0.80 8.87
C PRO A 7 8.52 -0.47 9.85
N GLY A 8 9.74 -0.99 9.64
CA GLY A 8 10.90 -0.71 10.50
C GLY A 8 11.57 0.63 10.22
N ASN A 9 11.24 1.29 9.12
CA ASN A 9 11.83 2.56 8.75
C ASN A 9 11.22 3.72 9.54
N MET A 10 11.79 4.00 10.71
CA MET A 10 11.29 5.06 11.62
C MET A 10 11.22 6.45 10.96
N LYS A 11 12.06 6.76 9.96
CA LYS A 11 11.94 8.03 9.22
C LYS A 11 10.62 8.14 8.46
N LYS A 12 10.07 7.01 8.00
CA LYS A 12 8.82 6.94 7.23
C LYS A 12 7.59 6.60 8.06
N VAL A 13 7.73 6.02 9.25
CA VAL A 13 6.56 5.60 10.06
C VAL A 13 6.36 6.42 11.34
N LYS A 14 7.39 7.12 11.84
CA LYS A 14 7.31 7.86 13.10
C LYS A 14 6.12 8.83 13.13
N HIS A 15 5.94 9.60 12.06
CA HIS A 15 4.85 10.56 11.96
C HIS A 15 3.45 9.92 11.94
N LEU A 16 3.32 8.63 11.59
CA LEU A 16 2.04 7.90 11.62
C LEU A 16 1.74 7.38 13.02
N ILE A 17 2.74 6.80 13.70
CA ILE A 17 2.57 6.23 15.05
C ILE A 17 2.45 7.30 16.15
N GLU A 18 2.89 8.53 15.88
CA GLU A 18 2.74 9.68 16.79
C GLU A 18 1.39 10.40 16.64
N LEU A 19 0.53 9.97 15.70
CA LEU A 19 -0.82 10.53 15.57
C LEU A 19 -1.67 10.22 16.81
N PRO A 20 -2.60 11.12 17.20
CA PRO A 20 -3.54 10.84 18.27
C PRO A 20 -4.30 9.52 18.01
N LYS A 21 -4.31 8.63 19.00
CA LYS A 21 -4.96 7.30 18.97
C LYS A 21 -4.33 6.28 18.01
N ALA A 22 -3.12 6.51 17.51
CA ALA A 22 -2.44 5.54 16.66
C ALA A 22 -2.15 4.21 17.40
N ASP A 23 -1.84 4.27 18.68
CA ASP A 23 -1.60 3.12 19.56
C ASP A 23 -2.77 2.13 19.66
N THR A 24 -4.00 2.60 19.38
CA THR A 24 -5.23 1.80 19.49
C THR A 24 -5.92 1.56 18.14
N ASN A 25 -5.86 2.53 17.22
CA ASN A 25 -6.61 2.49 15.96
C ASN A 25 -5.74 2.30 14.71
N LEU A 26 -4.40 2.36 14.83
CA LEU A 26 -3.49 2.21 13.70
C LEU A 26 -2.67 0.92 13.83
N THR A 27 -2.71 0.11 12.78
CA THR A 27 -1.79 -1.00 12.56
C THR A 27 -1.05 -0.79 11.25
N LEU A 28 0.26 -0.99 11.26
CA LEU A 28 1.13 -0.90 10.09
C LEU A 28 1.32 -2.27 9.47
N TRP A 29 1.18 -2.35 8.16
CA TRP A 29 1.28 -3.58 7.38
C TRP A 29 2.33 -3.41 6.30
N LYS A 30 3.17 -4.43 6.09
CA LYS A 30 4.14 -4.42 5.00
C LYS A 30 3.44 -4.78 3.69
N ALA A 31 3.47 -3.89 2.71
CA ALA A 31 2.96 -4.18 1.36
C ALA A 31 3.71 -3.38 0.29
N ASP A 32 3.73 -3.90 -0.93
CA ASP A 32 4.38 -3.29 -2.08
C ASP A 32 3.56 -3.55 -3.35
N MET A 33 3.30 -2.50 -4.14
CA MET A 33 2.51 -2.58 -5.38
C MET A 33 3.11 -3.54 -6.41
N THR A 34 4.42 -3.76 -6.36
CA THR A 34 5.15 -4.65 -7.28
C THR A 34 5.10 -6.13 -6.87
N VAL A 35 4.55 -6.44 -5.69
CA VAL A 35 4.49 -7.81 -5.14
C VAL A 35 3.04 -8.29 -5.13
N GLU A 36 2.73 -9.28 -5.96
CA GLU A 36 1.40 -9.87 -6.04
C GLU A 36 0.92 -10.41 -4.68
N GLY A 37 -0.32 -10.09 -4.31
CA GLY A 37 -0.93 -10.54 -3.06
C GLY A 37 -0.42 -9.85 -1.79
N SER A 38 0.54 -8.92 -1.88
CA SER A 38 1.11 -8.24 -0.69
C SER A 38 0.11 -7.42 0.12
N PHE A 39 -1.07 -7.11 -0.45
CA PHE A 39 -2.15 -6.40 0.22
C PHE A 39 -3.24 -7.32 0.78
N ASP A 40 -3.22 -8.62 0.48
CA ASP A 40 -4.30 -9.56 0.83
C ASP A 40 -4.56 -9.54 2.35
N GLU A 41 -3.53 -9.68 3.17
CA GLU A 41 -3.65 -9.68 4.63
C GLU A 41 -4.14 -8.35 5.19
N ALA A 42 -3.59 -7.24 4.68
CA ALA A 42 -3.93 -5.90 5.14
C ALA A 42 -5.40 -5.55 4.84
N ILE A 43 -5.93 -6.04 3.72
CA ILE A 43 -7.31 -5.79 3.25
C ILE A 43 -8.32 -6.73 3.90
N GLN A 44 -7.94 -7.96 4.27
CA GLN A 44 -8.88 -8.96 4.80
C GLN A 44 -9.69 -8.46 6.00
N GLY A 45 -11.02 -8.40 5.86
CA GLY A 45 -11.93 -7.94 6.92
C GLY A 45 -12.01 -6.42 7.07
N CYS A 46 -11.50 -5.64 6.11
CA CYS A 46 -11.83 -4.22 5.99
C CYS A 46 -13.22 -4.03 5.38
N GLU A 47 -13.91 -2.94 5.76
CA GLU A 47 -15.18 -2.51 5.14
C GLU A 47 -14.95 -1.61 3.92
N GLY A 48 -13.76 -1.02 3.80
CA GLY A 48 -13.39 -0.18 2.68
C GLY A 48 -11.87 -0.06 2.56
N VAL A 49 -11.41 0.24 1.34
CA VAL A 49 -9.98 0.38 1.01
C VAL A 49 -9.76 1.72 0.32
N PHE A 50 -8.83 2.52 0.85
CA PHE A 50 -8.36 3.76 0.23
C PHE A 50 -6.99 3.52 -0.41
N HIS A 51 -6.94 3.49 -1.73
CA HIS A 51 -5.69 3.37 -2.47
C HIS A 51 -5.07 4.76 -2.71
N LEU A 52 -3.96 5.03 -2.02
CA LEU A 52 -3.20 6.29 -2.14
C LEU A 52 -1.74 6.08 -2.57
N ALA A 53 -1.29 4.82 -2.64
CA ALA A 53 0.09 4.50 -3.00
C ALA A 53 0.28 4.61 -4.52
N THR A 54 1.37 5.23 -4.95
CA THR A 54 1.80 5.27 -6.35
C THR A 54 3.31 5.34 -6.41
N SER A 55 3.90 4.91 -7.52
CA SER A 55 5.28 5.30 -7.84
C SER A 55 5.34 6.81 -8.05
N MET A 56 6.40 7.45 -7.56
CA MET A 56 6.66 8.89 -7.73
C MET A 56 8.03 9.11 -8.40
N GLU A 57 8.34 8.31 -9.42
CA GLU A 57 9.49 8.52 -10.30
C GLU A 57 9.11 9.51 -11.40
N PHE A 58 9.67 10.72 -11.37
CA PHE A 58 9.36 11.78 -12.36
C PHE A 58 10.38 11.85 -13.50
N ASP A 59 11.61 11.37 -13.29
CA ASP A 59 12.73 11.46 -14.24
C ASP A 59 13.01 10.13 -14.96
N SER A 60 11.98 9.31 -15.14
CA SER A 60 12.11 7.99 -15.78
C SER A 60 12.50 8.10 -17.24
N LEU A 61 13.50 7.31 -17.65
CA LEU A 61 13.92 7.17 -19.05
C LEU A 61 13.03 6.17 -19.83
N ASP A 62 12.28 5.34 -19.11
CA ASP A 62 11.29 4.40 -19.66
C ASP A 62 9.96 4.46 -18.86
N PRO A 63 9.17 5.54 -19.03
CA PRO A 63 7.97 5.76 -18.23
C PRO A 63 6.93 4.65 -18.34
N GLU A 64 6.89 3.95 -19.47
CA GLU A 64 5.95 2.85 -19.70
C GLU A 64 6.21 1.70 -18.73
N ASN A 65 7.47 1.24 -18.65
CA ASN A 65 7.82 0.09 -17.81
C ASN A 65 8.15 0.44 -16.36
N GLU A 66 8.57 1.67 -16.07
CA GLU A 66 8.97 2.09 -14.72
C GLU A 66 7.84 2.76 -13.94
N VAL A 67 6.85 3.35 -14.62
CA VAL A 67 5.76 4.12 -13.97
C VAL A 67 4.38 3.59 -14.36
N ILE A 68 4.03 3.59 -15.64
CA ILE A 68 2.66 3.33 -16.12
C ILE A 68 2.26 1.88 -15.82
N LYS A 69 3.00 0.91 -16.36
CA LYS A 69 2.68 -0.50 -16.21
C LYS A 69 2.70 -0.97 -14.75
N PRO A 70 3.71 -0.65 -13.91
CA PRO A 70 3.68 -1.00 -12.49
C PRO A 70 2.50 -0.39 -11.72
N THR A 71 2.06 0.82 -12.10
CA THR A 71 0.89 1.47 -11.48
C THR A 71 -0.39 0.73 -11.84
N ILE A 72 -0.57 0.36 -13.11
CA ILE A 72 -1.72 -0.44 -13.57
C ILE A 72 -1.73 -1.81 -12.88
N ASP A 73 -0.61 -2.53 -12.94
CA ASP A 73 -0.49 -3.87 -12.37
C ASP A 73 -0.67 -3.85 -10.85
N GLY A 74 -0.12 -2.84 -10.17
CA GLY A 74 -0.29 -2.63 -8.74
C GLY A 74 -1.73 -2.33 -8.34
N MET A 75 -2.44 -1.50 -9.11
CA MET A 75 -3.86 -1.24 -8.89
C MET A 75 -4.71 -2.49 -9.09
N LEU A 76 -4.47 -3.25 -10.17
CA LEU A 76 -5.17 -4.51 -10.42
C LEU A 76 -4.91 -5.53 -9.31
N ASN A 77 -3.69 -5.58 -8.77
CA ASN A 77 -3.34 -6.43 -7.63
C ASN A 77 -4.17 -6.08 -6.39
N ILE A 78 -4.30 -4.78 -6.07
CA ILE A 78 -5.12 -4.32 -4.93
C ILE A 78 -6.61 -4.63 -5.15
N ILE A 79 -7.14 -4.42 -6.37
CA ILE A 79 -8.53 -4.79 -6.69
C ILE A 79 -8.76 -6.29 -6.47
N LYS A 80 -7.83 -7.15 -6.92
CA LYS A 80 -7.92 -8.60 -6.70
C LYS A 80 -7.95 -8.93 -5.20
N SER A 81 -7.15 -8.26 -4.38
CA SER A 81 -7.18 -8.41 -2.93
C SER A 81 -8.54 -8.02 -2.33
N CYS A 82 -9.14 -6.91 -2.76
CA CYS A 82 -10.49 -6.52 -2.34
C CYS A 82 -11.54 -7.58 -2.71
N VAL A 83 -11.49 -8.12 -3.94
CA VAL A 83 -12.39 -9.19 -4.39
C VAL A 83 -12.24 -10.44 -3.53
N LYS A 84 -11.02 -10.85 -3.19
CA LYS A 84 -10.76 -12.00 -2.29
C LYS A 84 -11.33 -11.75 -0.89
N ALA A 85 -11.15 -10.53 -0.37
CA ALA A 85 -11.61 -10.13 0.96
C ALA A 85 -13.13 -9.88 1.04
N LYS A 86 -13.80 -9.72 -0.11
CA LYS A 86 -15.21 -9.32 -0.24
C LYS A 86 -15.47 -7.92 0.34
N THR A 87 -14.54 -6.99 0.07
CA THR A 87 -14.56 -5.58 0.48
C THR A 87 -14.84 -4.68 -0.71
#